data_AF-A0A947WCD9-F1
#
_entry.id   AF-A0A947WCD9-F1
#
_cell.length_a   1.000
_cell.length_b   1.000
_cell.length_c   1.000
_cell.angle_alpha   90.00
_cell.angle_beta   90.00
_cell.angle_gamma   90.00
#
_symmetry.space_group_name_H-M   'P 1'
#
loop_
_entity.id
_entity.type
_entity.pdbx_description
1 polymer ?
#
loop_
_entity_poly.entity_id
_entity_poly.type
_entity_poly.pdbx_seq_one_letter_code
_entity_poly.pdbx_strand_id
1 'polypeptide(L)'
;MELEQWIHLFGAISSTTTAREKSKWMVFSGAVVACSILVLGALWALIDAAEPVIGLGTAVLGFLISVIWGIVQSRLHAECSHWQRLLRSIESQFAGTEFHRSIHRLLLGEQVSVPGASWICGEWNPEAARFSAITRHLSQAAMLWIPGLFSLAFIALIVATIIQ
;
A
#
# COMPACT_ATOMS: atom_id res chain seq x y z
N MET A 1 10.37 9.62 29.48
CA MET A 1 9.42 8.62 28.97
C MET A 1 10.01 7.27 29.29
N GLU A 2 9.26 6.43 30.01
CA GLU A 2 9.77 5.12 30.44
C GLU A 2 9.82 4.15 29.27
N LEU A 3 10.71 3.15 29.33
CA LEU A 3 10.91 2.17 28.25
C LEU A 3 9.59 1.49 27.83
N GLU A 4 8.77 1.15 28.81
CA GLU A 4 7.47 0.51 28.60
C GLU A 4 6.54 1.41 27.76
N GLN A 5 6.54 2.72 28.01
CA GLN A 5 5.76 3.68 27.22
C GLN A 5 6.27 3.77 25.77
N TRP A 6 7.59 3.69 25.54
CA TRP A 6 8.16 3.65 24.19
C TRP A 6 7.78 2.38 23.43
N ILE A 7 7.79 1.22 24.10
CA ILE A 7 7.38 -0.06 23.51
C ILE A 7 5.89 -0.03 23.15
N HIS A 8 5.04 0.50 24.03
CA HIS A 8 3.61 0.67 23.73
C HIS A 8 3.36 1.63 22.56
N LEU A 9 4.09 2.75 22.51
CA LEU A 9 3.99 3.70 21.40
C LEU A 9 4.43 3.07 20.08
N PHE A 10 5.56 2.36 20.07
CA PHE A 10 6.06 1.67 18.88
C PHE A 10 5.11 0.55 18.43
N GLY A 11 4.55 -0.23 19.35
CA GLY A 11 3.54 -1.24 19.08
C GLY A 11 2.25 -0.65 18.48
N ALA A 12 1.79 0.50 18.99
CA ALA A 12 0.62 1.19 18.46
C ALA A 12 0.88 1.75 17.04
N ILE A 13 2.05 2.31 16.78
CA ILE A 13 2.38 2.92 15.48
C ILE A 13 2.67 1.85 14.42
N SER A 14 3.31 0.74 14.79
CA SER A 14 3.54 -0.39 13.89
C SER A 14 2.23 -1.09 13.49
N SER A 15 1.33 -1.35 14.44
CA SER A 15 0.01 -1.94 14.15
C SER A 15 -0.88 -1.04 13.30
N THR A 16 -0.86 0.28 13.53
CA THR A 16 -1.60 1.24 12.69
C THR A 16 -1.00 1.37 11.28
N THR A 17 0.33 1.38 11.16
CA THR A 17 1.02 1.42 9.85
C THR A 17 0.70 0.18 9.01
N THR A 18 0.71 -1.00 9.62
CA THR A 18 0.35 -2.26 8.93
C THR A 18 -1.13 -2.31 8.55
N ALA A 19 -2.03 -1.82 9.41
CA ALA A 19 -3.46 -1.72 9.08
C ALA A 19 -3.72 -0.77 7.89
N ARG A 20 -3.05 0.39 7.85
CA ARG A 20 -3.14 1.35 6.74
C ARG A 20 -2.60 0.76 5.44
N GLU A 21 -1.49 0.02 5.51
CA GLU A 21 -0.94 -0.67 4.35
C GLU A 21 -1.90 -1.74 3.81
N LYS A 22 -2.51 -2.55 4.68
CA LYS A 22 -3.55 -3.52 4.27
C LYS A 22 -4.74 -2.83 3.61
N SER A 23 -5.22 -1.73 4.17
CA SER A 23 -6.33 -0.94 3.61
C SER A 23 -6.00 -0.41 2.21
N LYS A 24 -4.81 0.15 2.01
CA LYS A 24 -4.31 0.60 0.70
C LYS A 24 -4.32 -0.52 -0.35
N TRP A 25 -3.89 -1.72 0.03
CA TRP A 25 -3.87 -2.87 -0.88
C TRP A 25 -5.27 -3.44 -1.14
N MET A 26 -6.15 -3.43 -0.15
CA MET A 26 -7.54 -3.88 -0.29
C MET A 26 -8.35 -2.98 -1.22
N VAL A 27 -8.21 -1.65 -1.08
CA VAL A 27 -8.84 -0.68 -1.99
C VAL A 27 -8.31 -0.87 -3.42
N PHE A 28 -7.00 -1.05 -3.57
CA PHE A 28 -6.38 -1.33 -4.86
C PHE A 28 -6.95 -2.58 -5.52
N SER A 29 -6.94 -3.73 -4.83
CA SER A 29 -7.45 -4.99 -5.39
C SER A 29 -8.95 -4.92 -5.69
N GLY A 30 -9.74 -4.30 -4.81
CA GLY A 30 -11.19 -4.15 -5.00
C GLY A 30 -11.52 -3.30 -6.22
N ALA A 31 -10.80 -2.18 -6.40
CA ALA A 31 -11.00 -1.30 -7.54
C ALA A 31 -10.55 -1.93 -8.87
N VAL A 32 -9.45 -2.72 -8.89
CA VAL A 32 -9.05 -3.49 -10.08
C VAL A 32 -10.17 -4.43 -10.51
N VAL A 33 -10.74 -5.19 -9.58
CA VAL A 33 -11.83 -6.13 -9.87
C VAL A 33 -13.07 -5.39 -10.37
N ALA A 34 -13.48 -4.32 -9.69
CA ALA A 34 -14.64 -3.53 -10.08
C ALA A 34 -14.48 -2.91 -11.48
N CYS A 35 -13.33 -2.29 -11.76
CA CYS A 35 -13.07 -1.70 -13.08
C CYS A 35 -13.00 -2.78 -14.17
N SER A 36 -12.45 -3.96 -13.88
CA SER A 36 -12.39 -5.07 -14.85
C SER A 36 -13.79 -5.55 -15.24
N ILE A 37 -14.70 -5.68 -14.27
CA ILE A 37 -16.10 -6.06 -14.52
C ILE A 37 -16.79 -5.01 -15.40
N LEU A 38 -16.59 -3.72 -15.11
CA LEU A 38 -17.19 -2.63 -15.88
C LEU A 38 -16.66 -2.56 -17.31
N VAL A 39 -15.35 -2.80 -17.52
CA VAL A 39 -14.78 -2.89 -18.88
C VAL A 39 -15.43 -4.03 -19.66
N LEU A 40 -15.55 -5.22 -19.06
CA LEU A 40 -16.19 -6.37 -19.71
C LEU A 40 -17.66 -6.10 -20.04
N GLY A 41 -18.40 -5.47 -19.12
CA GLY A 41 -19.80 -5.09 -19.35
C GLY A 41 -19.96 -4.08 -20.49
N ALA A 42 -19.10 -3.04 -20.53
CA ALA A 42 -19.12 -2.04 -21.60
C ALA A 42 -18.75 -2.65 -22.96
N LEU A 43 -17.77 -3.55 -23.01
CA LEU A 43 -17.40 -4.28 -24.22
C LEU A 43 -18.54 -5.17 -24.72
N TRP A 44 -19.23 -5.87 -23.83
CA TRP A 44 -20.37 -6.70 -24.20
C TRP A 44 -21.51 -5.88 -24.80
N ALA A 45 -21.84 -4.73 -24.19
CA ALA A 45 -22.85 -3.81 -24.72
C ALA A 45 -22.47 -3.19 -26.08
N LEU A 46 -21.17 -2.98 -26.34
CA LEU A 46 -20.65 -2.51 -27.62
C LEU A 46 -20.86 -3.55 -28.74
N ILE A 47 -20.70 -4.84 -28.41
CA ILE A 47 -20.84 -5.95 -29.37
C ILE A 47 -22.32 -6.22 -29.69
N ASP A 48 -23.19 -6.16 -28.69
CA ASP A 48 -24.60 -6.55 -28.86
C ASP A 48 -25.44 -5.50 -29.61
N ALA A 49 -24.93 -4.28 -29.83
CA ALA A 49 -25.51 -3.15 -30.59
C ALA A 49 -26.96 -2.73 -30.25
N ALA A 50 -27.67 -3.49 -29.43
CA ALA A 50 -29.06 -3.29 -29.05
C ALA A 50 -29.22 -2.24 -27.94
N GLU A 51 -28.16 -2.00 -27.14
CA GLU A 51 -28.24 -1.15 -25.95
C GLU A 51 -27.05 -0.16 -25.82
N PRO A 52 -26.87 0.75 -26.80
CA PRO A 52 -25.76 1.71 -26.80
C PRO A 52 -25.78 2.65 -25.59
N VAL A 53 -26.97 2.95 -25.05
CA VAL A 53 -27.14 3.80 -23.85
C VAL A 53 -26.56 3.12 -22.60
N ILE A 54 -26.71 1.80 -22.48
CA ILE A 54 -26.16 1.04 -21.34
C ILE A 54 -24.64 0.89 -21.47
N GLY A 55 -24.13 0.69 -22.69
CA GLY A 55 -22.69 0.72 -22.98
C GLY A 55 -22.04 2.06 -22.63
N LEU A 56 -22.65 3.17 -23.05
CA LEU A 56 -22.17 4.52 -22.71
C LEU A 56 -22.22 4.77 -21.20
N GLY A 57 -23.34 4.43 -20.55
CA GLY A 57 -23.51 4.61 -19.10
C GLY A 57 -22.49 3.84 -18.28
N THR A 58 -22.23 2.58 -18.64
CA THR A 58 -21.23 1.74 -17.98
C THR A 58 -19.81 2.26 -18.19
N ALA A 59 -19.49 2.73 -19.40
CA ALA A 59 -18.17 3.30 -19.70
C ALA A 59 -17.91 4.63 -18.96
N VAL A 60 -18.91 5.52 -18.89
CA VAL A 60 -18.83 6.78 -18.12
C VAL A 60 -18.69 6.51 -16.63
N LEU A 61 -19.48 5.58 -16.09
CA LEU A 61 -19.41 5.19 -14.69
C LEU A 61 -18.02 4.59 -14.36
N GLY A 62 -17.51 3.71 -15.21
CA GLY A 62 -16.16 3.15 -15.11
C GLY A 62 -15.07 4.22 -15.14
N PHE A 63 -15.19 5.22 -16.02
CA PHE A 63 -14.28 6.35 -16.06
C PHE A 63 -14.28 7.12 -14.73
N LEU A 64 -15.46 7.50 -14.21
CA LEU A 64 -15.56 8.23 -12.94
C LEU A 64 -14.98 7.44 -11.77
N ILE A 65 -15.27 6.14 -11.69
CA ILE A 65 -14.70 5.26 -10.67
C ILE A 65 -13.17 5.20 -10.80
N SER A 66 -12.62 5.10 -12.01
CA SER A 66 -11.17 5.05 -12.22
C SER A 66 -10.45 6.34 -11.76
N VAL A 67 -11.07 7.50 -11.99
CA VAL A 67 -10.55 8.80 -11.54
C VAL A 67 -10.61 8.92 -10.02
N ILE A 68 -11.76 8.60 -9.42
CA ILE A 68 -11.93 8.61 -7.95
C ILE A 68 -10.94 7.65 -7.31
N TRP A 69 -10.79 6.45 -7.88
CA TRP A 69 -9.81 5.47 -7.42
C TRP A 69 -8.39 6.03 -7.44
N GLY A 70 -7.96 6.67 -8.54
CA GLY A 70 -6.66 7.31 -8.61
C GLY A 70 -6.44 8.35 -7.49
N ILE A 71 -7.45 9.18 -7.22
CA ILE A 71 -7.41 10.18 -6.14
C ILE A 71 -7.30 9.51 -4.77
N VAL A 72 -8.16 8.54 -4.46
CA VAL A 72 -8.15 7.81 -3.19
C VAL A 72 -6.83 7.09 -2.99
N GLN A 73 -6.31 6.43 -4.03
CA GLN A 73 -5.06 5.70 -3.97
C GLN A 73 -3.87 6.63 -3.71
N SER A 74 -3.85 7.82 -4.31
CA SER A 74 -2.81 8.83 -4.07
C SER A 74 -2.82 9.33 -2.61
N ARG A 75 -4.01 9.56 -2.03
CA ARG A 75 -4.16 9.97 -0.63
C ARG A 75 -3.71 8.86 0.33
N LEU A 76 -4.16 7.64 0.12
CA LEU A 76 -3.74 6.48 0.92
C LEU A 76 -2.23 6.23 0.84
N HIS A 77 -1.62 6.46 -0.34
CA HIS A 77 -0.18 6.38 -0.50
C HIS A 77 0.54 7.47 0.31
N ALA A 78 0.08 8.72 0.25
CA ALA A 78 0.64 9.82 1.03
C ALA A 78 0.54 9.55 2.54
N GLU A 79 -0.64 9.09 3.01
CA GLU A 79 -0.84 8.70 4.41
C GLU A 79 0.13 7.59 4.84
N CYS A 80 0.23 6.49 4.08
CA CYS A 80 1.16 5.40 4.38
C CYS A 80 2.61 5.89 4.44
N SER A 81 3.00 6.78 3.52
CA SER A 81 4.35 7.33 3.49
C SER A 81 4.64 8.19 4.72
N HIS A 82 3.65 8.94 5.20
CA HIS A 82 3.76 9.76 6.42
C HIS A 82 3.94 8.87 7.66
N TRP A 83 3.11 7.84 7.80
CA TRP A 83 3.22 6.89 8.92
C TRP A 83 4.53 6.11 8.90
N GLN A 84 5.00 5.69 7.73
CA GLN A 84 6.30 5.03 7.60
C GLN A 84 7.46 5.96 7.97
N ARG A 85 7.41 7.25 7.63
CA ARG A 85 8.43 8.23 8.07
C ARG A 85 8.38 8.44 9.57
N LEU A 86 7.19 8.56 10.15
CA LEU A 86 7.02 8.67 11.60
C LEU A 86 7.59 7.45 12.31
N LEU A 87 7.29 6.25 11.82
CA LEU A 87 7.80 4.99 12.37
C LEU A 87 9.32 4.94 12.31
N ARG A 88 9.94 5.31 11.18
CA ARG A 88 11.41 5.38 11.07
C ARG A 88 12.04 6.43 11.99
N SER A 89 11.39 7.58 12.16
CA SER A 89 11.86 8.61 13.09
C SER A 89 11.85 8.08 14.52
N ILE A 90 10.77 7.40 14.93
CA ILE A 90 10.63 6.81 16.26
C ILE A 90 11.61 5.65 16.44
N GLU A 91 11.77 4.80 15.42
CA GLU A 91 12.76 3.72 15.40
C GLU A 91 14.18 4.26 15.58
N SER A 92 14.52 5.37 14.92
CA SER A 92 15.85 6.00 15.07
C SER A 92 16.08 6.55 16.49
N GLN A 93 15.05 7.12 17.11
CA GLN A 93 15.12 7.62 18.48
C GLN A 93 15.19 6.46 19.48
N PHE A 94 14.38 5.42 19.30
CA PHE A 94 14.35 4.23 20.11
C PHE A 94 15.68 3.46 20.04
N ALA A 95 16.19 3.20 18.83
CA ALA A 95 17.48 2.54 18.62
C ALA A 95 18.64 3.34 19.24
N GLY A 96 18.61 4.68 19.17
CA GLY A 96 19.59 5.54 19.84
C GLY A 96 19.54 5.41 21.37
N THR A 97 18.33 5.34 21.95
CA THR A 97 18.16 5.16 23.41
C THR A 97 18.52 3.76 23.89
N GLU A 98 18.19 2.71 23.14
CA GLU A 98 18.59 1.33 23.44
C GLU A 98 20.10 1.12 23.26
N PHE A 99 20.71 1.81 22.28
CA PHE A 99 22.17 1.82 22.13
C PHE A 99 22.87 2.50 23.31
N HIS A 100 22.34 3.62 23.81
CA HIS A 100 22.89 4.28 25.00
C HIS A 100 22.75 3.41 26.26
N ARG A 101 21.60 2.73 26.42
CA ARG A 101 21.34 1.84 27.55
C ARG A 101 22.20 0.57 27.49
N SER A 102 22.38 -0.01 26.31
CA SER A 102 23.27 -1.15 26.10
C SER A 102 24.73 -0.79 26.34
N ILE A 103 25.22 0.39 25.90
CA ILE A 103 26.55 0.89 26.24
C ILE A 103 26.71 1.08 27.75
N HIS A 104 25.73 1.65 28.43
CA HIS A 104 25.78 1.83 29.88
C HIS A 104 25.85 0.50 30.62
N ARG A 105 25.08 -0.52 30.18
CA ARG A 105 25.16 -1.88 30.72
C ARG A 105 26.50 -2.56 30.43
N LEU A 106 27.07 -2.32 29.25
CA LEU A 106 28.37 -2.85 28.84
C LEU A 106 29.53 -2.20 29.62
N LEU A 107 29.43 -0.90 29.93
CA LEU A 107 30.34 -0.20 30.85
C LEU A 107 30.26 -0.73 32.29
N LEU A 108 29.11 -1.29 32.68
CA LEU A 108 28.92 -1.98 33.96
C LEU A 108 29.31 -3.46 33.92
N GLY A 109 29.80 -3.97 32.79
CA GLY A 109 30.24 -5.35 32.62
C GLY A 109 29.12 -6.38 32.39
N GLU A 110 27.90 -5.93 32.10
CA GLU A 110 26.77 -6.82 31.78
C GLU A 110 26.79 -7.25 30.30
N GLN A 111 26.39 -8.51 30.02
CA GLN A 111 26.21 -8.98 28.65
C GLN A 111 24.97 -8.33 28.02
N VAL A 112 25.10 -7.85 26.78
CA VAL A 112 23.99 -7.24 26.03
C VAL A 112 23.86 -7.86 24.65
N SER A 113 22.65 -8.28 24.29
CA SER A 113 22.29 -8.76 22.95
C SER A 113 21.76 -7.61 22.09
N VAL A 114 22.30 -7.48 20.86
CA VAL A 114 21.86 -6.51 19.84
C VAL A 114 20.88 -7.23 18.90
N PRO A 115 19.72 -6.64 18.56
CA PRO A 115 18.69 -7.37 17.81
C PRO A 115 19.04 -7.53 16.32
N GLY A 116 18.93 -8.77 15.86
CA GLY A 116 18.74 -9.19 14.46
C GLY A 116 18.11 -10.59 14.49
N ALA A 117 17.38 -11.03 13.47
CA ALA A 117 17.02 -12.45 13.46
C ALA A 117 18.19 -13.23 12.95
N SER A 118 18.16 -14.50 13.28
CA SER A 118 18.00 -15.55 12.27
C SER A 118 17.10 -16.64 12.89
N TRP A 119 16.42 -17.46 12.09
CA TRP A 119 15.69 -18.62 12.64
C TRP A 119 16.71 -19.63 13.21
N ILE A 120 16.82 -19.69 14.54
CA ILE A 120 17.78 -20.53 15.26
C ILE A 120 17.03 -21.28 16.37
N CYS A 121 17.19 -22.60 16.42
CA CYS A 121 16.70 -23.46 17.53
C CYS A 121 15.18 -23.40 17.83
N GLY A 122 14.33 -23.17 16.84
CA GLY A 122 12.87 -23.28 16.99
C GLY A 122 12.16 -22.01 17.48
N GLU A 123 12.87 -20.88 17.60
CA GLU A 123 12.30 -19.58 17.96
C GLU A 123 12.51 -18.53 16.86
N TRP A 124 11.51 -17.66 16.71
CA TRP A 124 11.54 -16.53 15.78
C TRP A 124 12.40 -15.42 16.34
N ASN A 125 13.61 -15.35 15.82
CA ASN A 125 14.44 -14.16 15.94
C ASN A 125 14.00 -13.20 14.78
N PRO A 126 14.17 -11.84 14.82
CA PRO A 126 13.61 -10.88 13.82
C PRO A 126 14.56 -10.31 12.70
N GLU A 127 14.48 -10.80 11.43
CA GLU A 127 15.45 -10.55 10.34
C GLU A 127 14.75 -9.61 9.40
N ALA A 128 15.44 -8.56 8.98
CA ALA A 128 14.93 -7.69 7.95
C ALA A 128 14.74 -8.51 6.66
N ALA A 129 13.49 -8.83 6.34
CA ALA A 129 13.12 -9.44 5.06
C ALA A 129 13.63 -8.52 3.94
N ARG A 130 14.68 -8.96 3.23
CA ARG A 130 15.29 -8.18 2.15
C ARG A 130 14.45 -8.33 0.88
N PHE A 131 13.42 -7.50 0.76
CA PHE A 131 12.79 -7.29 -0.53
C PHE A 131 13.76 -6.52 -1.43
N SER A 132 13.99 -7.04 -2.64
CA SER A 132 14.79 -6.37 -3.66
C SER A 132 14.23 -4.96 -3.92
N ALA A 133 15.11 -3.98 -4.13
CA ALA A 133 14.69 -2.62 -4.47
C ALA A 133 13.74 -2.58 -5.69
N ILE A 134 13.91 -3.54 -6.61
CA ILE A 134 13.09 -3.67 -7.82
C ILE A 134 11.64 -4.00 -7.46
N THR A 135 11.37 -4.97 -6.58
CA THR A 135 9.99 -5.32 -6.20
C THR A 135 9.29 -4.18 -5.46
N ARG A 136 10.06 -3.37 -4.72
CA ARG A 136 9.57 -2.15 -4.07
C ARG A 136 9.20 -1.04 -5.07
N HIS A 137 10.00 -0.84 -6.11
CA HIS A 137 9.69 0.18 -7.14
C HIS A 137 8.57 -0.28 -8.08
N LEU A 138 8.50 -1.58 -8.39
CA LEU A 138 7.49 -2.13 -9.30
C LEU A 138 6.08 -2.06 -8.69
N SER A 139 5.95 -2.36 -7.39
CA SER A 139 4.68 -2.18 -6.67
C SER A 139 4.22 -0.72 -6.61
N GLN A 140 5.14 0.22 -6.45
CA GLN A 140 4.84 1.66 -6.46
C GLN A 140 4.43 2.15 -7.85
N ALA A 141 5.14 1.71 -8.89
CA ALA A 141 4.80 2.03 -10.27
C ALA A 141 3.42 1.47 -10.64
N ALA A 142 3.14 0.20 -10.31
CA ALA A 142 1.86 -0.43 -10.60
C ALA A 142 0.67 0.34 -10.01
N MET A 143 0.79 0.85 -8.78
CA MET A 143 -0.25 1.67 -8.14
C MET A 143 -0.54 2.99 -8.87
N LEU A 144 0.44 3.55 -9.57
CA LEU A 144 0.29 4.80 -10.31
C LEU A 144 -0.27 4.57 -11.72
N TRP A 145 0.26 3.56 -12.42
CA TRP A 145 -0.05 3.32 -13.83
C TRP A 145 -1.41 2.66 -14.03
N ILE A 146 -1.80 1.72 -13.16
CA ILE A 146 -3.01 0.90 -13.38
C ILE A 146 -4.30 1.74 -13.40
N PRO A 147 -4.55 2.67 -12.45
CA PRO A 147 -5.72 3.54 -12.54
C PRO A 147 -5.74 4.38 -13.83
N GLY A 148 -4.57 4.86 -14.26
CA GLY A 148 -4.40 5.60 -15.51
C GLY A 148 -4.77 4.76 -16.73
N LEU A 149 -4.30 3.51 -16.81
CA LEU A 149 -4.63 2.58 -17.88
C LEU A 149 -6.14 2.30 -17.96
N PHE A 150 -6.79 2.10 -16.82
CA PHE A 150 -8.25 1.92 -16.79
C PHE A 150 -8.99 3.18 -17.26
N SER A 151 -8.55 4.37 -16.84
CA SER A 151 -9.16 5.63 -17.30
C SER A 151 -9.06 5.80 -18.82
N LEU A 152 -7.90 5.46 -19.40
CA LEU A 152 -7.70 5.49 -20.85
C LEU A 152 -8.56 4.44 -21.56
N ALA A 153 -8.68 3.24 -20.99
CA ALA A 153 -9.53 2.19 -21.55
C ALA A 153 -11.01 2.61 -21.58
N PHE A 154 -11.51 3.24 -20.52
CA PHE A 154 -12.88 3.75 -20.50
C PHE A 154 -13.08 4.94 -21.46
N ILE A 155 -12.10 5.82 -21.61
CA ILE A 155 -12.16 6.88 -22.64
C ILE A 155 -12.26 6.26 -24.04
N ALA A 156 -11.44 5.24 -24.33
CA ALA A 156 -11.50 4.54 -25.62
C ALA A 156 -12.88 3.89 -25.85
N LEU A 157 -13.48 3.30 -24.81
CA LEU A 157 -14.84 2.73 -24.88
C LEU A 157 -15.92 3.80 -25.09
N ILE A 158 -15.82 4.96 -24.43
CA ILE A 158 -16.73 6.09 -24.65
C ILE A 158 -16.63 6.57 -26.10
N VAL A 159 -15.41 6.73 -26.62
CA VAL A 159 -15.22 7.15 -28.01
C VAL A 159 -15.78 6.11 -28.99
N ALA A 160 -15.53 4.82 -28.75
CA ALA A 160 -16.04 3.74 -29.58
C ALA A 160 -17.58 3.70 -29.61
N THR A 161 -18.24 3.86 -28.46
CA THR A 161 -19.71 3.89 -28.36
C THR A 161 -20.36 5.10 -29.04
N ILE A 162 -19.65 6.24 -29.15
CA ILE A 162 -20.18 7.46 -29.81
C ILE A 162 -20.05 7.38 -31.34
N ILE A 163 -19.04 6.65 -31.85
CA ILE A 163 -18.77 6.55 -33.30
C ILE A 163 -19.67 5.51 -33.99
N GLN A 164 -20.15 4.51 -33.25
CA GLN A 164 -21.05 3.46 -33.73
C GLN A 164 -22.48 3.97 -33.93
#